data_AF-A0A523BYQ0-F1
#
_entry.id   AF-A0A523BYQ0-F1
#
_cell.length_a   1.000
_cell.length_b   1.000
_cell.length_c   1.000
_cell.angle_alpha   90.00
_cell.angle_beta   90.00
_cell.angle_gamma   90.00
#
_symmetry.space_group_name_H-M   'P 1'
#
loop_
_entity.id
_entity.type
_entity.pdbx_description
1 polymer ?
#
loop_
_entity_poly.entity_id
_entity_poly.type
_entity_poly.pdbx_seq_one_letter_code
_entity_poly.pdbx_strand_id
1 'polypeptide(L)'
;MPEYLVPRAVRSRMEVFPGFGLVEILAVAAGGAVGAVLQLIPAALPLTPAPQLFARFFAFTLPLGVSYVLVRQDLGGHSLWGQLQAFRRWANHPRIYYYRRGDV
;
A
#
# COMPACT_ATOMS: atom_id res chain seq x y z
N MET A 1 -50.57 4.32 7.34
CA MET A 1 -49.41 4.80 6.58
C MET A 1 -48.23 3.93 6.94
N PRO A 2 -47.51 3.33 5.99
CA PRO A 2 -46.37 2.47 6.31
C PRO A 2 -45.26 3.32 6.92
N GLU A 3 -44.81 2.93 8.11
CA GLU A 3 -43.77 3.60 8.89
C GLU A 3 -42.42 3.43 8.18
N TYR A 4 -41.78 4.55 7.80
CA TYR A 4 -40.50 4.52 7.10
C TYR A 4 -39.38 4.20 8.08
N LEU A 5 -39.05 2.90 8.21
CA LEU A 5 -37.96 2.42 9.04
C LEU A 5 -36.62 2.70 8.33
N VAL A 6 -36.02 3.85 8.63
CA VAL A 6 -34.62 4.12 8.26
C VAL A 6 -33.74 3.05 8.94
N PRO A 7 -32.98 2.24 8.19
CA PRO A 7 -32.12 1.25 8.80
C PRO A 7 -31.12 1.93 9.75
N ARG A 8 -31.05 1.50 11.02
CA ARG A 8 -30.07 1.99 12.01
C ARG A 8 -28.60 1.88 11.57
N ALA A 9 -28.33 1.21 10.45
CA ALA A 9 -27.02 1.01 9.86
C ALA A 9 -26.58 2.11 8.88
N VAL A 10 -27.42 3.09 8.56
CA VAL A 10 -27.03 4.20 7.67
C VAL A 10 -26.19 5.21 8.47
N ARG A 11 -24.87 5.00 8.48
CA ARG A 11 -23.92 6.00 8.95
C ARG A 11 -23.58 6.93 7.80
N SER A 12 -24.08 8.17 7.84
CA SER A 12 -23.57 9.23 6.97
C SER A 12 -22.14 9.57 7.41
N ARG A 13 -21.16 9.28 6.56
CA ARG A 13 -19.81 9.85 6.72
C ARG A 13 -19.78 11.19 6.02
N MET A 14 -19.03 12.16 6.55
CA MET A 14 -18.77 13.39 5.81
C MET A 14 -17.91 13.05 4.60
N GLU A 15 -18.54 13.03 3.43
CA GLU A 15 -17.91 12.85 2.12
C GLU A 15 -17.85 14.22 1.44
N VAL A 16 -16.66 14.64 1.02
CA VAL A 16 -16.47 15.88 0.23
C VAL A 16 -16.78 15.61 -1.24
N PHE A 17 -16.40 14.43 -1.72
CA PHE A 17 -16.87 13.83 -2.97
C PHE A 17 -17.32 12.39 -2.70
N PRO A 18 -18.17 11.77 -3.53
CA PRO A 18 -18.60 10.39 -3.34
C PRO A 18 -17.41 9.45 -3.14
N GLY A 19 -17.32 8.82 -1.97
CA GLY A 19 -16.20 7.93 -1.59
C GLY A 19 -14.89 8.63 -1.16
N PHE A 20 -14.88 9.95 -1.00
CA PHE A 20 -13.72 10.74 -0.59
C PHE A 20 -14.07 11.67 0.58
N GLY A 21 -13.82 11.22 1.80
CA GLY A 21 -14.08 11.94 3.03
C GLY A 21 -12.89 12.74 3.56
N LEU A 22 -13.06 13.26 4.77
CA LEU A 22 -12.04 14.08 5.45
C LEU A 22 -10.75 13.31 5.75
N VAL A 23 -10.86 12.00 6.05
CA VAL A 23 -9.70 11.14 6.32
C VAL A 23 -8.86 10.97 5.07
N GLU A 24 -9.49 10.78 3.93
CA GLU A 24 -8.85 10.64 2.63
C GLU A 24 -8.14 11.94 2.22
N ILE A 25 -8.77 13.09 2.45
CA ILE A 25 -8.15 14.41 2.25
C ILE A 25 -6.89 14.57 3.11
N LEU A 26 -6.98 14.25 4.40
CA LEU A 26 -5.84 14.34 5.31
C LEU A 26 -4.72 13.37 4.91
N ALA A 27 -5.07 12.16 4.47
CA ALA A 27 -4.10 11.19 3.98
C ALA A 27 -3.38 11.70 2.72
N VAL A 28 -4.10 12.29 1.77
CA VAL A 28 -3.50 12.89 0.57
C VAL A 28 -2.62 14.10 0.92
N ALA A 29 -3.08 14.98 1.81
CA ALA A 29 -2.31 16.13 2.25
C ALA A 29 -1.01 15.70 2.96
N ALA A 30 -1.09 14.70 3.85
CA ALA A 30 0.07 14.13 4.52
C ALA A 30 1.03 13.47 3.51
N GLY A 31 0.51 12.71 2.55
CA GLY A 31 1.31 12.12 1.47
C GLY A 31 2.03 13.18 0.63
N GLY A 32 1.34 14.27 0.28
CA GLY A 32 1.93 15.40 -0.43
C GLY A 32 3.03 16.09 0.36
N ALA A 33 2.81 16.34 1.66
CA ALA A 33 3.81 16.93 2.54
C ALA A 33 5.06 16.05 2.68
N VAL A 34 4.87 14.74 2.89
CA VAL A 34 5.98 13.78 2.97
C VAL A 34 6.74 13.72 1.64
N GLY A 35 6.04 13.69 0.51
CA GLY A 35 6.65 13.70 -0.82
C GLY A 35 7.46 14.97 -1.07
N ALA A 36 6.97 16.14 -0.66
CA ALA A 36 7.70 17.40 -0.77
C ALA A 36 8.99 17.37 0.06
N VAL A 37 8.93 16.91 1.31
CA VAL A 37 10.10 16.77 2.19
C VAL A 37 11.13 15.81 1.59
N LEU A 38 10.69 14.66 1.06
CA LEU A 38 11.58 13.68 0.42
C LEU A 38 12.28 14.25 -0.81
N GLN A 39 11.64 15.15 -1.55
CA GLN A 39 12.25 15.82 -2.72
C GLN A 39 13.26 16.90 -2.33
N LEU A 40 13.17 17.49 -1.14
CA LEU A 40 14.12 18.48 -0.66
C LEU A 40 15.49 17.87 -0.34
N ILE A 41 15.53 16.61 0.11
CA ILE A 41 16.78 15.90 0.45
C ILE A 41 17.77 15.88 -0.72
N PRO A 42 17.43 15.32 -1.90
CA PRO A 42 18.31 15.32 -3.06
C PRO A 42 18.51 16.73 -3.66
N ALA A 43 17.60 17.67 -3.42
CA ALA A 43 17.77 19.06 -3.85
C ALA A 43 18.83 19.81 -3.03
N ALA A 44 18.95 19.52 -1.73
CA ALA A 44 19.88 20.17 -0.82
C ALA A 44 21.32 19.61 -0.88
N LEU A 45 21.51 18.42 -1.46
CA LEU A 45 22.82 17.80 -1.59
C LEU A 45 23.63 18.46 -2.72
N PRO A 46 24.92 18.80 -2.50
CA PRO A 46 25.80 19.39 -3.52
C PRO A 46 26.29 18.32 -4.50
N LEU A 47 25.35 17.74 -5.26
CA LEU A 47 25.61 16.72 -6.27
C LEU A 47 25.72 17.35 -7.66
N THR A 48 26.42 16.67 -8.57
CA THR A 48 26.37 17.02 -10.00
C THR A 48 24.96 16.78 -10.57
N PRO A 49 24.57 17.42 -11.69
CA PRO A 49 23.18 17.40 -12.17
C PRO A 49 22.63 15.99 -12.43
N ALA A 50 23.44 15.09 -12.98
CA ALA A 50 23.03 13.72 -13.31
C ALA A 50 22.64 12.88 -12.07
N PRO A 51 23.51 12.69 -11.05
CA PRO A 51 23.13 11.97 -9.83
C PRO A 51 22.03 12.68 -9.04
N GLN A 52 21.94 14.01 -9.12
CA GLN A 52 20.85 14.75 -8.48
C GLN A 52 19.48 14.39 -9.08
N LEU A 53 19.37 14.37 -10.42
CA LEU A 53 18.15 13.96 -11.10
C LEU A 53 17.79 12.50 -10.77
N PHE A 54 18.77 11.59 -10.81
CA PHE A 54 18.56 10.20 -10.43
C PHE A 54 18.01 10.06 -9.01
N ALA A 55 18.62 10.77 -8.04
CA ALA A 55 18.18 10.73 -6.65
C ALA A 55 16.76 11.29 -6.47
N ARG A 56 16.37 12.32 -7.22
CA ARG A 56 14.99 12.87 -7.20
C ARG A 56 13.96 11.90 -7.78
N PHE A 57 14.29 11.25 -8.90
CA PHE A 57 13.45 10.21 -9.48
C PHE A 57 13.28 9.04 -8.52
N PHE A 58 14.38 8.59 -7.92
CA PHE A 58 14.35 7.48 -6.99
C PHE A 58 13.59 7.82 -5.70
N ALA A 59 13.79 9.02 -5.13
CA ALA A 59 13.04 9.48 -3.96
C ALA A 59 11.54 9.59 -4.22
N PHE A 60 11.13 9.86 -5.47
CA PHE A 60 9.73 9.88 -5.87
C PHE A 60 9.12 8.47 -5.96
N THR A 61 9.84 7.51 -6.55
CA THR A 61 9.31 6.17 -6.84
C THR A 61 9.47 5.19 -5.68
N LEU A 62 10.47 5.39 -4.82
CA LEU A 62 10.77 4.48 -3.71
C LEU A 62 9.58 4.30 -2.74
N PRO A 63 8.85 5.35 -2.32
CA PRO A 63 7.66 5.18 -1.47
C PRO A 63 6.59 4.28 -2.11
N LEU A 64 6.41 4.34 -3.43
CA LEU A 64 5.49 3.45 -4.15
C LEU A 64 5.98 2.00 -4.07
N GLY A 65 7.26 1.76 -4.35
CA GLY A 65 7.87 0.43 -4.20
C GLY A 65 7.78 -0.12 -2.78
N VAL A 66 8.03 0.72 -1.77
CA VAL A 66 7.92 0.34 -0.35
C VAL A 66 6.48 -0.01 0.02
N SER A 67 5.50 0.78 -0.44
CA SER A 67 4.09 0.48 -0.21
C SER A 67 3.70 -0.87 -0.82
N TYR A 68 4.20 -1.18 -2.02
CA TYR A 68 3.98 -2.49 -2.67
C TYR A 68 4.54 -3.64 -1.84
N VAL A 69 5.73 -3.47 -1.26
CA VAL A 69 6.36 -4.53 -0.46
C VAL A 69 5.63 -4.78 0.87
N LEU A 70 5.14 -3.71 1.50
CA LEU A 70 4.64 -3.73 2.87
C LEU A 70 3.12 -3.92 2.98
N VAL A 71 2.35 -3.36 2.05
CA VAL A 71 0.89 -3.39 2.09
C VAL A 71 0.38 -4.76 1.63
N ARG A 72 -0.75 -5.18 2.19
CA ARG A 72 -1.45 -6.40 1.77
C ARG A 72 -2.13 -6.13 0.43
N GLN A 73 -1.61 -6.75 -0.62
CA GLN A 73 -2.09 -6.52 -1.99
C GLN A 73 -2.79 -7.73 -2.59
N ASP A 74 -2.47 -8.92 -2.08
CA ASP A 74 -3.00 -10.17 -2.58
C ASP A 74 -4.45 -10.39 -2.10
N LEU A 75 -5.23 -11.15 -2.86
CA LEU A 75 -6.58 -11.61 -2.49
C LEU A 75 -6.56 -12.42 -1.17
N GLY A 76 -5.44 -13.10 -0.90
CA GLY A 76 -5.18 -13.78 0.38
C GLY A 76 -4.81 -12.85 1.54
N GLY A 77 -4.74 -11.53 1.32
CA GLY A 77 -4.36 -10.56 2.35
C GLY A 77 -2.88 -10.60 2.73
N HIS A 78 -2.02 -11.12 1.85
CA HIS A 78 -0.58 -11.16 2.06
C HIS A 78 0.11 -9.98 1.37
N SER A 79 1.20 -9.50 1.98
CA SER A 79 2.13 -8.55 1.35
C SER A 79 3.23 -9.29 0.61
N LEU A 80 3.90 -8.63 -0.35
CA LEU A 80 5.05 -9.22 -1.05
C LEU A 80 6.12 -9.67 -0.07
N TRP A 81 6.37 -8.91 0.99
CA TRP A 81 7.30 -9.30 2.05
C TRP A 81 6.89 -10.64 2.70
N GLY A 82 5.62 -10.81 3.02
CA GLY A 82 5.09 -12.05 3.58
C GLY A 82 5.25 -13.24 2.62
N GLN A 83 4.98 -13.02 1.33
CA GLN A 83 5.18 -14.02 0.29
C GLN A 83 6.67 -14.39 0.13
N LEU A 84 7.57 -13.41 0.15
CA LEU A 84 9.01 -13.63 0.09
C LEU A 84 9.49 -14.47 1.29
N GLN A 85 8.99 -14.16 2.49
CA GLN A 85 9.29 -14.95 3.68
C GLN A 85 8.76 -16.39 3.58
N ALA A 86 7.52 -16.55 3.09
CA ALA A 86 6.93 -17.87 2.89
C ALA A 86 7.73 -18.69 1.87
N PHE A 87 8.14 -18.06 0.76
CA PHE A 87 9.00 -18.67 -0.24
C PHE A 87 10.35 -19.08 0.35
N ARG A 88 11.01 -18.21 1.12
CA ARG A 88 12.30 -18.53 1.78
C ARG A 88 12.16 -19.70 2.76
N ARG A 89 11.07 -19.74 3.54
CA ARG A 89 10.78 -20.86 4.44
C ARG A 89 10.55 -22.16 3.69
N TRP A 90 9.80 -22.12 2.59
CA TRP A 90 9.56 -23.28 1.73
C TRP A 90 10.84 -23.74 1.03
N ALA A 91 11.67 -22.82 0.53
CA ALA A 91 12.94 -23.15 -0.12
C ALA A 91 13.89 -23.89 0.83
N ASN A 92 13.90 -23.53 2.11
CA ASN A 92 14.71 -24.20 3.13
C ASN A 92 14.10 -25.54 3.59
N HIS A 93 12.77 -25.69 3.55
CA HIS A 93 12.06 -26.90 3.98
C HIS A 93 10.88 -27.20 3.04
N PRO A 94 11.14 -27.76 1.85
CA PRO A 94 10.07 -28.07 0.92
C PRO A 94 9.24 -29.23 1.48
N ARG A 95 8.06 -28.92 2.01
CA ARG A 95 7.06 -29.96 2.29
C ARG A 95 6.48 -30.42 0.95
N ILE A 96 6.83 -31.64 0.55
CA ILE A 96 6.26 -32.28 -0.63
C ILE A 96 4.79 -32.59 -0.29
N TYR A 97 3.88 -31.76 -0.79
CA TYR A 97 2.46 -32.08 -0.75
C TYR A 97 2.20 -33.15 -1.80
N TYR A 98 2.29 -34.42 -1.38
CA TYR A 98 1.70 -35.50 -2.15
C TYR A 98 0.20 -35.32 -2.10
N TYR A 99 -0.38 -34.70 -3.13
CA TYR A 99 -1.80 -34.83 -3.37
C TYR A 99 -2.07 -36.32 -3.59
N ARG A 100 -2.57 -36.98 -2.54
CA ARG A 100 -3.01 -38.37 -2.65
C ARG A 100 -4.27 -38.34 -3.52
N ARG A 101 -4.08 -38.62 -4.80
CA ARG A 101 -5.16 -38.82 -5.77
C ARG A 101 -5.91 -40.10 -5.39
N GLY A 102 -6.80 -40.04 -4.40
CA GLY A 102 -7.45 -41.25 -3.89
C GLY A 102 -8.52 -41.09 -2.81
N ASP A 103 -8.95 -39.88 -2.45
CA ASP A 103 -10.09 -39.69 -1.54
C ASP A 103 -11.25 -39.05 -2.33
N VAL A 104 -11.96 -39.89 -3.10
CA VAL A 104 -13.31 -39.67 -3.64
C VAL A 104 -14.09 -40.96 -3.47
#